data_AF-A0A2G5J2C0-F1
#
_entry.id   AF-A0A2G5J2C0-F1
#
_cell.length_a   1.000
_cell.length_b   1.000
_cell.length_c   1.000
_cell.angle_alpha   90.00
_cell.angle_beta   90.00
_cell.angle_gamma   90.00
#
_symmetry.space_group_name_H-M   'P 1'
#
loop_
_entity.id
_entity.type
_entity.pdbx_description
1 polymer ?
#
loop_
_entity_poly.entity_id
_entity_poly.type
_entity_poly.pdbx_seq_one_letter_code
_entity_poly.pdbx_strand_id
1 'polypeptide(L)'
;MDEQTTYFWSYRQKRGRDGVWRDALTLYRDGTRTRFVFHAGEAGSGRYTSEGGYWMEGCLADGRGNLLNLREPGVVRALVDEAGRRGLLTGAGELDGWELFRAVVVSRSAAATAGVPPGSPPGP
;
A
#
# COMPACT_ATOMS: atom_id res chain seq x y z
N MET A 1 13.68 8.38 6.39
CA MET A 1 13.20 9.38 5.42
C MET A 1 13.34 10.74 6.08
N ASP A 2 13.72 11.81 5.38
CA ASP A 2 13.62 13.14 5.98
C ASP A 2 12.13 13.52 6.12
N GLU A 3 11.77 14.28 7.17
CA GLU A 3 10.39 14.71 7.41
C GLU A 3 9.91 15.81 6.44
N GLN A 4 10.76 16.26 5.51
CA GLN A 4 10.49 17.37 4.61
C GLN A 4 10.14 16.91 3.18
N THR A 5 10.32 15.64 2.86
CA THR A 5 10.06 15.12 1.52
C THR A 5 8.55 15.06 1.28
N THR A 6 8.08 15.86 0.34
CA THR A 6 6.67 15.90 -0.06
C THR A 6 6.43 15.04 -1.29
N TYR A 7 5.52 14.08 -1.18
CA TYR A 7 5.03 13.27 -2.31
C TYR A 7 3.58 13.66 -2.61
N PHE A 8 3.27 13.84 -3.89
CA PHE A 8 1.89 13.77 -4.36
C PHE A 8 1.59 12.32 -4.76
N TRP A 9 0.35 11.87 -4.56
CA TRP A 9 -0.04 10.53 -4.98
C TRP A 9 -1.40 10.51 -5.66
N SER A 10 -1.59 9.51 -6.52
CA SER A 10 -2.90 9.17 -7.07
C SER A 10 -3.11 7.66 -7.01
N TYR A 11 -4.36 7.28 -6.78
CA TYR A 11 -4.79 5.89 -6.88
C TYR A 11 -5.57 5.71 -8.19
N ARG A 12 -5.37 4.56 -8.86
CA ARG A 12 -6.17 4.17 -10.02
C ARG A 12 -6.30 2.67 -10.11
N GLN A 13 -7.53 2.19 -10.30
CA GLN A 13 -7.81 0.84 -10.75
C GLN A 13 -7.97 0.78 -12.26
N LYS A 14 -7.50 -0.32 -12.88
CA LYS A 14 -7.77 -0.60 -14.29
C LYS A 14 -7.81 -2.10 -14.57
N ARG A 15 -8.67 -2.52 -15.50
CA ARG A 15 -8.58 -3.84 -16.12
C ARG A 15 -7.60 -3.77 -17.28
N GLY A 16 -6.57 -4.62 -17.28
CA GLY A 16 -5.62 -4.70 -18.38
C GLY A 16 -6.21 -5.33 -19.64
N ARG A 17 -5.43 -5.32 -20.74
CA ARG A 17 -5.82 -6.02 -21.98
C ARG A 17 -5.84 -7.54 -21.81
N ASP A 18 -5.08 -8.03 -20.84
CA ASP A 18 -5.07 -9.40 -20.34
C ASP A 18 -6.35 -9.78 -19.57
N GLY A 19 -7.27 -8.83 -19.35
CA GLY A 19 -8.47 -9.04 -18.55
C GLY A 19 -8.23 -9.00 -17.04
N VAL A 20 -6.98 -8.84 -16.60
CA VAL A 20 -6.61 -8.86 -15.17
C VAL A 20 -6.73 -7.47 -14.58
N TRP A 21 -7.43 -7.39 -13.45
CA TRP A 21 -7.54 -6.16 -12.67
C TRP A 21 -6.23 -5.84 -11.96
N ARG A 22 -5.90 -4.55 -11.93
CA ARG A 22 -4.78 -4.05 -11.14
C ARG A 22 -5.10 -2.72 -10.50
N ASP A 23 -4.68 -2.63 -9.25
CA ASP A 23 -4.72 -1.42 -8.44
C ASP A 23 -3.34 -0.78 -8.52
N ALA A 24 -3.29 0.54 -8.69
CA ALA A 24 -2.03 1.23 -8.76
C ALA A 24 -2.02 2.51 -7.93
N LEU A 25 -0.99 2.63 -7.09
CA LEU A 25 -0.63 3.84 -6.39
C LEU A 25 0.54 4.50 -7.14
N THR A 26 0.32 5.69 -7.67
CA THR A 26 1.35 6.47 -8.37
C THR A 26 1.85 7.57 -7.47
N LEU A 27 3.15 7.61 -7.22
CA LEU A 27 3.85 8.67 -6.53
C LEU A 27 4.46 9.64 -7.54
N TYR A 28 4.40 10.93 -7.19
CA TYR A 28 5.05 12.01 -7.92
C TYR A 28 5.94 12.78 -6.97
N ARG A 29 7.20 12.95 -7.36
CA ARG A 29 8.20 13.72 -6.62
C ARG A 29 9.22 14.29 -7.60
N ASP A 30 9.48 15.59 -7.54
CA ASP A 30 10.58 16.25 -8.27
C ASP A 30 10.64 15.86 -9.76
N GLY A 31 9.49 15.79 -10.43
CA GLY A 31 9.36 15.37 -11.83
C GLY A 31 9.51 13.86 -12.08
N THR A 32 9.85 13.08 -11.05
CA THR A 32 9.94 11.62 -11.09
C THR A 32 8.61 10.97 -10.71
N ARG A 33 8.27 9.89 -11.43
CA ARG A 33 7.06 9.09 -11.21
C ARG A 33 7.42 7.65 -10.89
N THR A 34 7.01 7.19 -9.70
CA THR A 34 7.12 5.79 -9.27
C THR A 34 5.74 5.21 -9.10
N ARG A 35 5.50 3.97 -9.52
CA ARG A 35 4.16 3.36 -9.46
C ARG A 35 4.22 2.00 -8.77
N PHE A 36 3.50 1.84 -7.68
CA PHE A 36 3.24 0.51 -7.12
C PHE A 36 2.03 -0.09 -7.82
N VAL A 37 2.20 -1.27 -8.40
CA VAL A 37 1.13 -2.01 -9.07
C VAL A 37 0.83 -3.26 -8.26
N PHE A 38 -0.44 -3.47 -7.95
CA PHE A 38 -0.95 -4.63 -7.25
C PHE A 38 -1.85 -5.39 -8.21
N HIS A 39 -1.35 -6.50 -8.73
CA HIS A 39 -2.13 -7.40 -9.57
C HIS A 39 -3.11 -8.18 -8.72
N ALA A 40 -4.35 -8.34 -9.21
CA ALA A 40 -5.26 -9.34 -8.65
C ALA A 40 -4.57 -10.71 -8.68
N GLY A 41 -4.54 -11.37 -7.54
CA GLY A 41 -3.96 -12.70 -7.45
C GLY A 41 -4.92 -13.75 -8.01
N GLU A 42 -4.38 -14.89 -8.42
CA GLU A 42 -5.21 -16.04 -8.76
C GLU A 42 -5.98 -16.55 -7.53
N ALA A 43 -7.03 -17.34 -7.75
CA ALA A 43 -7.77 -17.99 -6.68
C ALA A 43 -6.82 -18.79 -5.77
N GLY A 44 -6.87 -18.52 -4.46
CA GLY A 44 -6.01 -19.19 -3.47
C GLY A 44 -4.61 -18.58 -3.31
N SER A 45 -4.23 -17.57 -4.09
CA SER A 45 -2.95 -16.85 -3.92
C SER A 45 -2.83 -16.10 -2.60
N GLY A 46 -3.97 -15.83 -1.95
CA GLY A 46 -4.04 -14.99 -0.76
C GLY A 46 -3.69 -13.53 -1.04
N ARG A 47 -3.82 -13.06 -2.29
CA ARG A 47 -3.67 -11.66 -2.72
C ARG A 47 -4.99 -11.19 -3.32
N TYR A 48 -5.66 -10.26 -2.64
CA TYR A 48 -7.00 -9.79 -3.03
C TYR A 48 -6.95 -8.29 -3.31
N THR A 49 -7.54 -7.87 -4.42
CA THR A 49 -7.83 -6.46 -4.72
C THR A 49 -9.33 -6.27 -4.87
N SER A 50 -9.82 -5.05 -5.09
CA SER A 50 -11.26 -4.85 -5.30
C SER A 50 -11.75 -5.32 -6.68
N GLU A 51 -10.85 -5.66 -7.61
CA GLU A 51 -11.16 -6.26 -8.93
C GLU A 51 -12.29 -5.57 -9.71
N GLY A 52 -12.33 -4.23 -9.70
CA GLY A 52 -13.38 -3.45 -10.36
C GLY A 52 -14.69 -3.32 -9.58
N GLY A 53 -14.79 -3.91 -8.40
CA GLY A 53 -15.88 -3.72 -7.46
C GLY A 53 -15.86 -2.30 -6.87
N TYR A 54 -17.04 -1.67 -6.83
CA TYR A 54 -17.23 -0.35 -6.22
C TYR A 54 -17.11 -0.38 -4.70
N TRP A 55 -17.42 -1.52 -4.08
CA TRP A 55 -17.19 -1.74 -2.66
C TRP A 55 -15.71 -2.03 -2.43
N MET A 56 -15.09 -1.34 -1.47
CA MET A 56 -13.67 -1.50 -1.10
C MET A 56 -12.66 -1.06 -2.17
N GLU A 57 -13.02 -0.10 -3.03
CA GLU A 57 -12.10 0.44 -4.05
C GLU A 57 -10.80 0.96 -3.41
N GLY A 58 -9.66 0.42 -3.87
CA GLY A 58 -8.32 0.74 -3.36
C GLY A 58 -7.89 -0.05 -2.14
N CYS A 59 -8.74 -0.95 -1.63
CA CYS A 59 -8.35 -1.91 -0.62
C CYS A 59 -7.61 -3.10 -1.23
N LEU A 60 -6.61 -3.55 -0.48
CA LEU A 60 -5.80 -4.73 -0.72
C LEU A 60 -5.89 -5.61 0.52
N ALA A 61 -6.19 -6.89 0.34
CA ALA A 61 -6.22 -7.85 1.44
C ALA A 61 -5.33 -9.04 1.18
N ASP A 62 -4.88 -9.69 2.26
CA ASP A 62 -4.23 -10.99 2.18
C ASP A 62 -5.08 -12.12 2.79
N GLY A 63 -4.70 -13.36 2.52
CA GLY A 63 -5.34 -14.56 3.10
C GLY A 63 -5.20 -14.71 4.62
N ARG A 64 -4.61 -13.73 5.31
CA ARG A 64 -4.41 -13.70 6.77
C ARG A 64 -5.30 -12.66 7.46
N GLY A 65 -6.18 -12.00 6.71
CA GLY A 65 -7.09 -10.98 7.23
C GLY A 65 -6.46 -9.60 7.35
N ASN A 66 -5.27 -9.37 6.79
CA ASN A 66 -4.70 -8.03 6.76
C ASN A 66 -5.33 -7.20 5.65
N LEU A 67 -5.56 -5.92 5.92
CA LEU A 67 -6.18 -4.97 4.99
C LEU A 67 -5.35 -3.69 4.91
N LEU A 68 -5.04 -3.24 3.70
CA LEU A 68 -4.44 -1.94 3.41
C LEU A 68 -5.32 -1.18 2.42
N ASN A 69 -5.58 0.10 2.70
CA ASN A 69 -6.31 0.98 1.80
C ASN A 69 -5.36 1.99 1.14
N LEU A 70 -5.15 1.88 -0.16
CA LEU A 70 -4.25 2.75 -0.95
C LEU A 70 -4.71 4.21 -1.02
N ARG A 71 -5.92 4.52 -0.53
CA ARG A 71 -6.44 5.89 -0.43
C ARG A 71 -6.09 6.55 0.91
N GLU A 72 -5.65 5.77 1.91
CA GLU A 72 -5.31 6.32 3.21
C GLU A 72 -3.88 6.90 3.20
N PRO A 73 -3.70 8.18 3.60
CA PRO A 73 -2.37 8.79 3.66
C PRO A 73 -1.38 8.01 4.52
N GLY A 74 -1.84 7.38 5.62
CA GLY A 74 -0.99 6.57 6.49
C GLY A 74 -0.49 5.28 5.84
N VAL A 75 -1.28 4.66 4.95
CA VAL A 75 -0.84 3.49 4.17
C VAL A 75 0.15 3.92 3.09
N VAL A 76 -0.12 5.04 2.41
CA VAL A 76 0.78 5.62 1.40
C VAL A 76 2.13 5.96 2.00
N ARG A 77 2.17 6.61 3.17
CA ARG A 77 3.43 6.91 3.88
C ARG A 77 4.19 5.64 4.23
N ALA A 78 3.52 4.62 4.77
CA ALA A 78 4.20 3.37 5.12
C ALA A 78 4.78 2.63 3.89
N LEU A 79 4.09 2.68 2.73
CA LEU A 79 4.62 2.16 1.46
C LEU A 79 5.85 2.94 0.99
N VAL A 80 5.78 4.27 1.07
CA VAL A 80 6.87 5.18 0.73
C VAL A 80 8.09 4.93 1.63
N ASP A 81 7.89 4.82 2.95
CA ASP A 81 8.97 4.56 3.91
C ASP A 81 9.65 3.23 3.63
N GLU A 82 8.88 2.17 3.42
CA GLU A 82 9.42 0.84 3.16
C GLU A 82 10.12 0.77 1.79
N ALA A 83 9.56 1.38 0.75
CA ALA A 83 10.21 1.47 -0.56
C ALA A 83 11.50 2.29 -0.49
N GLY A 84 11.50 3.40 0.26
CA GLY A 84 12.67 4.24 0.50
C GLY A 84 13.76 3.49 1.25
N ARG A 85 13.40 2.75 2.31
CA ARG A 85 14.31 1.89 3.08
C ARG A 85 14.98 0.82 2.21
N ARG A 86 14.27 0.31 1.20
CA ARG A 86 14.79 -0.66 0.22
C ARG A 86 15.50 0.00 -0.98
N GLY A 87 15.57 1.33 -1.04
CA GLY A 87 16.20 2.06 -2.16
C GLY A 87 15.41 2.00 -3.48
N LEU A 88 14.10 1.69 -3.44
CA LEU A 88 13.26 1.46 -4.63
C LEU A 88 12.68 2.75 -5.24
N LEU A 89 12.83 3.89 -4.58
CA LEU A 89 12.25 5.17 -5.00
C LEU A 89 13.15 6.00 -5.93
N THR A 90 14.33 5.49 -6.29
CA THR A 90 15.33 6.20 -7.09
C THR A 90 15.12 6.08 -8.60
N GLY A 91 14.12 5.31 -9.04
CA GLY A 91 13.85 5.05 -10.46
C GLY A 91 12.45 5.48 -10.90
N ALA A 92 12.35 5.91 -12.16
CA ALA A 92 11.08 5.96 -12.87
C ALA A 92 10.68 4.52 -13.25
N GLY A 93 9.53 4.05 -12.78
CA GLY A 93 9.13 2.67 -13.05
C GLY A 93 7.90 2.18 -12.33
N GLU A 94 7.49 0.96 -12.70
CA GLU A 94 6.48 0.18 -11.98
C GLU A 94 7.18 -0.80 -11.03
N LEU A 95 6.69 -0.91 -9.81
CA LEU A 95 7.12 -1.84 -8.77
C LEU A 95 5.96 -2.78 -8.45
N ASP A 96 6.23 -4.07 -8.22
CA ASP A 96 5.22 -4.95 -7.63
C ASP A 96 5.00 -4.54 -6.17
N GLY A 97 3.81 -4.00 -5.89
CA GLY A 97 3.45 -3.54 -4.56
C GLY A 97 3.28 -4.67 -3.55
N TRP A 98 3.00 -5.90 -4.01
CA TRP A 98 2.82 -7.06 -3.11
C TRP A 98 4.10 -7.40 -2.36
N GLU A 99 5.28 -7.12 -2.92
CA GLU A 99 6.58 -7.32 -2.27
C GLU A 99 6.79 -6.41 -1.04
N LEU A 100 6.01 -5.33 -0.92
CA LEU A 100 6.03 -4.40 0.21
C LEU A 100 4.89 -4.64 1.19
N PHE A 101 3.80 -5.26 0.75
CA PHE A 101 2.54 -5.39 1.49
C PHE A 101 2.74 -5.90 2.93
N ARG A 102 3.44 -7.02 3.10
CA ARG A 102 3.64 -7.63 4.42
C ARG A 102 4.45 -6.72 5.35
N ALA A 103 5.50 -6.09 4.85
CA ALA A 103 6.32 -5.19 5.67
C ALA A 103 5.52 -3.97 6.13
N VAL A 104 4.66 -3.42 5.25
CA VAL A 104 3.76 -2.32 5.58
C VAL A 104 2.74 -2.72 6.64
N VAL A 105 2.13 -3.91 6.51
CA VAL A 105 1.22 -4.45 7.54
C VAL A 105 1.91 -4.50 8.91
N VAL A 106 3.10 -5.11 8.97
CA VAL A 106 3.86 -5.25 10.23
C VAL A 106 4.21 -3.88 10.84
N SER A 107 4.70 -2.96 10.01
CA SER A 107 5.05 -1.59 10.44
C SER A 107 3.84 -0.87 11.05
N ARG A 108 2.67 -0.98 10.41
CA ARG A 108 1.44 -0.34 10.89
C ARG A 108 0.91 -0.94 12.18
N SER A 109 0.96 -2.26 12.33
CA SER A 109 0.58 -2.92 13.58
C SER A 109 1.49 -2.52 14.75
N ALA A 110 2.80 -2.39 14.49
CA ALA A 110 3.75 -1.91 15.50
C ALA A 110 3.47 -0.44 15.90
N ALA A 111 3.19 0.43 14.93
CA ALA A 111 2.85 1.83 15.19
C ALA A 111 1.55 1.99 15.99
N ALA A 112 0.54 1.17 15.72
CA ALA A 112 -0.72 1.15 16.50
C ALA A 112 -0.48 0.75 17.96
N THR A 113 0.46 -0.17 18.21
CA THR A 113 0.84 -0.60 19.57
C THR A 113 1.60 0.50 20.30
N ALA A 114 2.51 1.20 19.62
CA ALA A 114 3.28 2.30 20.19
C ALA A 114 2.43 3.54 20.53
N GLY A 115 1.26 3.68 19.91
CA GLY A 115 0.29 4.74 20.19
C GLY A 115 -0.61 4.51 21.40
N VAL A 116 -0.56 3.33 22.03
CA VAL A 116 -1.27 3.06 23.29
C VAL A 116 -0.51 3.75 24.43
N PRO A 117 -1.09 4.76 25.10
CA PRO A 117 -0.44 5.39 26.24
C PRO A 117 -0.23 4.36 27.36
N PRO A 118 0.91 4.36 28.07
CA PRO A 118 1.06 3.56 29.28
C PRO A 118 -0.02 3.98 30.29
N GLY A 119 -0.97 3.07 30.57
CA GLY A 119 -2.07 3.32 31.50
C GLY A 119 -3.49 3.27 30.91
N SER A 120 -3.67 2.91 29.64
CA SER A 120 -5.02 2.59 29.15
C SER A 120 -5.63 1.44 29.97
N PRO A 121 -6.80 1.64 30.61
CA PRO A 121 -7.46 0.56 31.33
C PRO A 121 -7.88 -0.53 30.34
N PRO A 122 -7.95 -1.80 30.78
CA PRO A 122 -8.54 -2.84 29.94
C PRO A 122 -9.96 -2.42 29.56
N GLY A 123 -10.34 -2.67 28.30
CA GLY A 123 -11.70 -2.45 27.81
C GLY A 123 -12.73 -3.26 28.63
N PRO A 124 -14.02 -2.88 28.56
CA PRO A 124 -15.08 -3.40 29.43
C PRO A 124 -15.26 -4.93 29.34
#